data_AF-A0A3B8JLF0-F1
#
_entry.id   AF-A0A3B8JLF0-F1
#
_cell.length_a   1.000
_cell.length_b   1.000
_cell.length_c   1.000
_cell.angle_alpha   90.00
_cell.angle_beta   90.00
_cell.angle_gamma   90.00
#
_symmetry.space_group_name_H-M   'P 1'
#
loop_
_entity.id
_entity.type
_entity.pdbx_description
1 polymer ?
#
loop_
_entity_poly.entity_id
_entity_poly.type
_entity_poly.pdbx_seq_one_letter_code
_entity_poly.pdbx_strand_id
1 'polypeptide(L)'
;MTPKLMIYILFDLIKYKFRKPISPNECKAVLDWVMALYLPRGTAWEFQLPDHLANITAQGTVEALRTVDNRYCVLLKTYIGFKDNFEGTLYCNRPLSPNEIMGEPQDGAYICIKGNYYPYYSFKELYVRKRHDNCRFEVYYDLH
;
A
#
# COMPACT_ATOMS: atom_id res chain seq x y z
N MET A 1 4.14 3.12 32.52
CA MET A 1 4.10 2.20 31.35
C MET A 1 3.99 0.78 31.89
N THR A 2 2.94 0.03 31.56
CA THR A 2 2.72 -1.32 32.12
C THR A 2 3.52 -2.37 31.35
N PRO A 3 4.01 -3.44 32.01
CA PRO A 3 4.81 -4.50 31.35
C PRO A 3 4.11 -5.16 30.16
N LYS A 4 2.77 -5.26 30.15
CA LYS A 4 2.00 -5.71 28.99
C LYS A 4 2.23 -4.83 27.75
N LEU A 5 2.19 -3.51 27.91
CA LEU A 5 2.36 -2.55 26.81
C LEU A 5 3.75 -2.66 26.18
N MET A 6 4.77 -2.87 27.01
CA MET A 6 6.16 -3.01 26.59
C MET A 6 6.38 -4.32 25.79
N ILE A 7 5.70 -5.39 26.16
CA ILE A 7 5.74 -6.68 25.43
C ILE A 7 5.05 -6.55 24.06
N TYR A 8 3.88 -5.89 23.98
CA TYR A 8 3.19 -5.66 22.70
C TYR A 8 4.05 -4.85 21.72
N ILE A 9 4.66 -3.75 22.20
CA ILE A 9 5.56 -2.91 21.39
C ILE A 9 6.77 -3.72 20.89
N LEU A 10 7.35 -4.57 21.73
CA LEU A 10 8.48 -5.42 21.35
C LEU A 10 8.08 -6.46 20.28
N PHE A 11 6.91 -7.09 20.40
CA PHE A 11 6.42 -8.04 19.39
C PHE A 11 6.12 -7.38 18.05
N ASP A 12 5.53 -6.18 18.05
CA ASP A 12 5.26 -5.43 16.81
C ASP A 12 6.57 -5.01 16.13
N LEU A 13 7.55 -4.55 16.90
CA LEU A 13 8.90 -4.21 16.39
C LEU A 13 9.63 -5.43 15.79
N ILE A 14 9.46 -6.61 16.38
CA ILE A 14 10.06 -7.85 15.87
C ILE A 14 9.36 -8.29 14.57
N LYS A 15 8.02 -8.34 14.56
CA LYS A 15 7.26 -8.66 13.33
C LYS A 15 7.58 -7.70 12.19
N TYR A 16 7.76 -6.42 12.53
CA TYR A 16 8.19 -5.39 11.61
C TYR A 16 9.59 -5.65 11.03
N LYS A 17 10.58 -5.95 11.88
CA LYS A 17 11.98 -6.09 11.45
C LYS A 17 12.26 -7.33 10.59
N PHE A 18 11.47 -8.39 10.74
CA PHE A 18 11.63 -9.65 9.99
C PHE A 18 10.69 -9.78 8.80
N ARG A 19 10.09 -8.68 8.36
CA ARG A 19 9.11 -8.73 7.31
C ARG A 19 9.74 -8.98 5.94
N LYS A 20 9.29 -10.03 5.26
CA LYS A 20 9.65 -10.28 3.87
C LYS A 20 8.92 -9.27 2.98
N PRO A 21 9.64 -8.53 2.10
CA PRO A 21 9.00 -7.71 1.08
C PRO A 21 8.12 -8.58 0.18
N ILE A 22 6.96 -8.05 -0.23
CA ILE A 22 6.10 -8.76 -1.19
C ILE A 22 6.88 -8.93 -2.51
N SER A 23 6.89 -10.15 -3.03
CA SER A 23 7.59 -10.45 -4.28
C SER A 23 6.90 -9.78 -5.47
N PRO A 24 7.63 -9.47 -6.56
CA PRO A 24 7.01 -8.95 -7.78
C PRO A 24 5.85 -9.82 -8.30
N ASN A 25 5.98 -11.15 -8.18
CA ASN A 25 4.97 -12.10 -8.64
C ASN A 25 3.68 -12.04 -7.81
N GLU A 26 3.79 -11.91 -6.49
CA GLU A 26 2.64 -11.72 -5.60
C GLU A 26 1.93 -10.39 -5.89
N CYS A 27 2.69 -9.31 -6.07
CA CYS A 27 2.13 -8.02 -6.47
C CYS A 27 1.38 -8.11 -7.80
N LYS A 28 1.99 -8.79 -8.79
CA LYS A 28 1.38 -8.98 -10.11
C LYS A 28 0.11 -9.82 -10.02
N ALA A 29 0.10 -10.91 -9.24
CA ALA A 29 -1.06 -11.77 -9.09
C ALA A 29 -2.27 -11.00 -8.53
N VAL A 30 -2.06 -10.18 -7.49
CA VAL A 30 -3.14 -9.34 -6.94
C VAL A 30 -3.59 -8.28 -7.94
N LEU A 31 -2.66 -7.63 -8.64
CA LEU A 31 -2.99 -6.61 -9.63
C LEU A 31 -3.78 -7.18 -10.82
N ASP A 32 -3.39 -8.34 -11.34
CA ASP A 32 -4.08 -9.04 -12.42
C ASP A 32 -5.53 -9.37 -12.00
N TRP A 33 -5.71 -9.86 -10.76
CA TRP A 33 -7.03 -10.13 -10.20
C TRP A 33 -7.88 -8.85 -10.07
N VAL A 34 -7.32 -7.76 -9.55
CA VAL A 34 -8.01 -6.45 -9.47
C VAL A 34 -8.40 -5.93 -10.86
N MET A 35 -7.52 -6.08 -11.86
CA MET A 35 -7.80 -5.65 -13.23
C MET A 35 -9.00 -6.40 -13.84
N ALA A 36 -9.22 -7.66 -13.45
CA ALA A 36 -10.37 -8.45 -13.88
C ALA A 36 -11.71 -7.98 -13.27
N LEU A 37 -11.69 -7.13 -12.24
CA LEU A 37 -12.90 -6.53 -11.65
C LEU A 37 -13.45 -5.34 -12.43
N TYR A 38 -12.73 -4.85 -13.45
CA TYR A 38 -13.15 -3.73 -14.31
C TYR A 38 -13.58 -2.47 -13.55
N LEU A 39 -12.76 -2.04 -12.58
CA LEU A 39 -13.04 -0.84 -11.78
C LEU A 39 -13.38 0.37 -12.67
N PRO A 40 -14.36 1.22 -12.29
CA PRO A 40 -14.57 2.50 -12.92
C PRO A 40 -13.30 3.36 -12.95
N ARG A 41 -13.17 4.25 -13.93
CA ARG A 41 -12.01 5.15 -14.02
C ARG A 41 -12.08 6.21 -12.93
N GLY A 42 -10.92 6.54 -12.37
CA GLY A 42 -10.79 7.57 -11.34
C GLY A 42 -11.36 7.15 -9.99
N THR A 43 -11.65 5.86 -9.75
CA THR A 43 -12.21 5.38 -8.49
C THR A 43 -11.25 4.47 -7.75
N ALA A 44 -11.20 4.63 -6.44
CA ALA A 44 -10.56 3.68 -5.53
C ALA A 44 -11.63 2.84 -4.80
N TRP A 45 -11.27 1.61 -4.45
CA TRP A 45 -12.07 0.69 -3.65
C TRP A 45 -11.19 -0.26 -2.85
N GLU A 46 -11.70 -0.75 -1.72
CA GLU A 46 -11.13 -1.88 -1.02
C GLU A 46 -11.87 -3.17 -1.39
N PHE A 47 -11.12 -4.26 -1.56
CA PHE A 47 -11.67 -5.57 -1.88
C PHE A 47 -11.12 -6.65 -0.96
N GLN A 48 -11.97 -7.62 -0.62
CA GLN A 48 -11.52 -8.88 -0.03
C GLN A 48 -10.79 -9.71 -1.10
N LEU A 49 -9.56 -10.11 -0.81
CA LEU A 49 -8.79 -10.99 -1.67
C LEU A 49 -9.36 -12.42 -1.64
N PRO A 50 -9.26 -13.16 -2.76
CA PRO A 50 -9.58 -14.58 -2.75
C PRO A 50 -8.60 -15.34 -1.84
N ASP A 51 -9.03 -16.49 -1.30
CA ASP A 51 -8.30 -17.24 -0.25
C ASP A 51 -6.81 -17.48 -0.58
N HIS A 52 -6.50 -17.79 -1.84
CA HIS A 52 -5.13 -18.05 -2.28
C HIS A 52 -4.22 -16.81 -2.32
N LEU A 53 -4.80 -15.60 -2.28
CA LEU A 53 -4.09 -14.31 -2.23
C LEU A 53 -4.22 -13.62 -0.85
N ALA A 54 -5.17 -14.05 -0.01
CA ALA A 54 -5.47 -13.38 1.27
C ALA A 54 -4.24 -13.26 2.19
N ASN A 55 -3.36 -14.27 2.19
CA ASN A 55 -2.16 -14.27 3.04
C ASN A 55 -1.06 -13.27 2.61
N ILE A 56 -1.21 -12.57 1.47
CA ILE A 56 -0.27 -11.55 1.00
C ILE A 56 -0.37 -10.27 1.86
N THR A 57 -1.55 -10.00 2.42
CA THR A 57 -1.85 -8.76 3.16
C THR A 57 -2.21 -9.05 4.62
N ALA A 58 -2.20 -8.02 5.46
CA ALA A 58 -2.44 -8.15 6.90
C ALA A 58 -3.86 -8.66 7.22
N GLN A 59 -4.84 -8.21 6.42
CA GLN A 59 -6.27 -8.41 6.65
C GLN A 59 -6.94 -9.22 5.54
N GLY A 60 -6.17 -9.74 4.58
CA GLY A 60 -6.74 -10.38 3.39
C GLY A 60 -7.49 -9.40 2.48
N THR A 61 -7.23 -8.09 2.59
CA THR A 61 -7.85 -7.05 1.78
C THR A 61 -6.80 -6.31 0.94
N VAL A 62 -7.24 -5.71 -0.16
CA VAL A 62 -6.42 -4.85 -1.00
C VAL A 62 -7.17 -3.57 -1.34
N GLU A 63 -6.50 -2.43 -1.19
CA GLU A 63 -6.96 -1.18 -1.77
C GLU A 63 -6.51 -1.10 -3.23
N ALA A 64 -7.43 -0.80 -4.13
CA ALA A 64 -7.19 -0.71 -5.56
C ALA A 64 -7.68 0.63 -6.09
N LEU A 65 -6.93 1.19 -7.04
CA LEU A 65 -7.25 2.42 -7.74
C LEU A 65 -7.09 2.19 -9.24
N ARG A 66 -8.11 2.56 -10.02
CA ARG A 66 -7.95 2.80 -11.45
C ARG A 66 -7.87 4.31 -11.68
N THR A 67 -6.72 4.80 -12.11
CA THR A 67 -6.48 6.23 -12.34
C THR A 67 -7.27 6.74 -13.56
N VAL A 68 -7.35 8.07 -13.70
CA VAL A 68 -7.98 8.72 -14.86
C VAL A 68 -7.28 8.40 -16.18
N ASP A 69 -5.95 8.19 -16.14
CA ASP A 69 -5.12 7.76 -17.27
C ASP A 69 -5.03 6.22 -17.42
N ASN A 70 -5.98 5.52 -16.79
CA ASN A 70 -6.24 4.09 -16.95
C ASN A 70 -5.14 3.16 -16.38
N ARG A 71 -4.32 3.65 -15.47
CA ARG A 71 -3.37 2.82 -14.72
C ARG A 71 -4.13 2.15 -13.58
N TYR A 72 -3.74 0.92 -13.27
CA TYR A 72 -4.21 0.22 -12.09
C TYR A 72 -3.10 0.23 -11.07
N CYS A 73 -3.43 0.59 -9.85
CA CYS A 73 -2.55 0.55 -8.70
C CYS A 73 -3.22 -0.23 -7.57
N VAL A 74 -2.44 -1.03 -6.86
CA VAL A 74 -2.86 -1.74 -5.65
C VAL A 74 -1.97 -1.33 -4.50
N LEU A 75 -2.59 -1.17 -3.33
CA LEU A 75 -1.92 -0.95 -2.06
C LEU A 75 -2.12 -2.20 -1.20
N LEU A 76 -1.04 -2.94 -1.06
CA LEU A 76 -0.98 -4.19 -0.31
C LEU A 76 -0.51 -3.85 1.10
N LYS A 77 -1.45 -3.64 2.02
CA LYS A 77 -1.14 -3.38 3.43
C LYS A 77 -0.70 -4.66 4.08
N THR A 78 0.52 -4.64 4.57
CA THR A 78 1.16 -5.80 5.15
C THR A 78 1.16 -5.65 6.67
N TYR A 79 1.43 -4.46 7.20
CA TYR A 79 1.30 -4.15 8.63
C TYR A 79 0.22 -3.12 8.82
N ILE A 80 -0.60 -3.27 9.87
CA ILE A 80 -1.54 -2.25 10.31
C ILE A 80 -1.35 -2.13 11.81
N GLY A 81 -0.89 -0.96 12.23
CA GLY A 81 -0.65 -0.58 13.61
C GLY A 81 -1.76 0.29 14.19
N PHE A 82 -1.40 1.10 15.18
CA PHE A 82 -2.33 1.98 15.87
C PHE A 82 -2.88 3.09 14.95
N LYS A 83 -4.15 3.49 15.12
CA LYS A 83 -4.85 4.50 14.31
C LYS A 83 -4.80 4.26 12.80
N ASP A 84 -4.80 3.00 12.38
CA ASP A 84 -4.70 2.61 10.97
C ASP A 84 -3.39 3.07 10.28
N ASN A 85 -2.37 3.44 11.05
CA ASN A 85 -1.01 3.56 10.54
C ASN A 85 -0.62 2.21 9.93
N PHE A 86 -0.05 2.23 8.73
CA PHE A 86 0.21 0.98 8.03
C PHE A 86 1.52 1.02 7.28
N GLU A 87 1.95 -0.16 6.88
CA GLU A 87 3.03 -0.36 5.94
C GLU A 87 2.67 -1.38 4.90
N GLY A 88 3.18 -1.18 3.70
CA GLY A 88 2.79 -2.01 2.59
C GLY A 88 3.61 -1.80 1.35
N THR A 89 3.07 -2.33 0.26
CA THR A 89 3.62 -2.14 -1.08
C THR A 89 2.57 -1.47 -1.94
N LEU A 90 2.93 -0.33 -2.54
CA LEU A 90 2.22 0.24 -3.67
C LEU A 90 2.77 -0.41 -4.94
N TYR A 91 1.88 -0.96 -5.77
CA TYR A 91 2.24 -1.55 -7.05
C TYR A 91 1.29 -1.12 -8.16
N CYS A 92 1.83 -0.62 -9.27
CA CYS A 92 1.06 -0.17 -10.42
C CYS A 92 1.42 -0.93 -11.70
N ASN A 93 0.46 -1.09 -12.62
CA ASN A 93 0.69 -1.76 -13.91
C ASN A 93 1.53 -0.92 -14.89
N ARG A 94 1.71 0.37 -14.59
CA ARG A 94 2.50 1.32 -15.36
C ARG A 94 3.19 2.30 -14.40
N PRO A 95 4.31 2.93 -14.84
CA PRO A 95 5.04 3.87 -14.02
C PRO A 95 4.18 4.99 -13.42
N LEU A 96 4.53 5.41 -12.20
CA LEU A 96 4.08 6.68 -11.66
C LEU A 96 4.68 7.85 -12.46
N SER A 97 3.88 8.90 -12.63
CA SER A 97 4.36 10.18 -13.14
C SER A 97 5.29 10.81 -12.10
N PRO A 98 6.34 11.53 -12.52
CA PRO A 98 7.16 12.32 -11.60
C PRO A 98 6.35 13.26 -10.70
N ASN A 99 5.25 13.82 -11.22
CA ASN A 99 4.37 14.72 -10.49
C ASN A 99 3.48 14.02 -9.45
N GLU A 100 3.55 12.69 -9.33
CA GLU A 100 2.86 11.92 -8.29
C GLU A 100 3.81 11.51 -7.16
N ILE A 101 5.11 11.71 -7.32
CA ILE A 101 6.13 11.47 -6.32
C ILE A 101 6.60 12.84 -5.83
N MET A 102 6.09 13.25 -4.68
CA MET A 102 6.35 14.54 -4.08
C MET A 102 7.46 14.46 -3.04
N GLY A 103 8.05 15.61 -2.72
CA GLY A 103 9.13 15.69 -1.73
C GLY A 103 10.49 15.28 -2.30
N GLU A 104 11.55 15.77 -1.65
CA GLU A 104 12.91 15.39 -2.00
C GLU A 104 13.26 14.02 -1.39
N PRO A 105 14.11 13.21 -2.04
CA PRO A 105 14.53 11.92 -1.49
C PRO A 105 15.16 12.02 -0.09
N GLN A 106 15.74 13.18 0.25
CA GLN A 106 16.42 13.44 1.53
C GLN A 106 15.44 13.80 2.65
N ASP A 107 14.29 14.39 2.31
CA ASP A 107 13.29 14.89 3.27
C ASP A 107 12.09 13.93 3.44
N GLY A 108 12.12 12.79 2.73
CA GLY A 108 11.05 11.81 2.73
C GLY A 108 10.10 12.02 1.55
N ALA A 109 10.36 11.34 0.45
CA ALA A 109 9.45 11.35 -0.69
C ALA A 109 8.12 10.67 -0.31
N TYR A 110 7.00 11.20 -0.80
CA TYR A 110 5.68 10.60 -0.63
C TYR A 110 4.93 10.56 -1.96
N ILE A 111 4.01 9.62 -2.08
CA ILE A 111 3.22 9.41 -3.29
C ILE A 111 1.82 9.98 -3.07
N CYS A 112 1.40 10.81 -4.01
CA CYS A 112 0.06 11.37 -4.08
C CYS A 112 -0.51 11.09 -5.48
N ILE A 113 -1.38 10.09 -5.59
CA ILE A 113 -2.11 9.80 -6.82
C ILE A 113 -3.41 10.61 -6.80
N LYS A 114 -3.92 11.03 -7.96
CA LYS A 114 -5.24 11.67 -8.05
C LYS A 114 -6.34 10.63 -8.31
N GLY A 115 -7.47 10.78 -7.60
CA GLY A 115 -8.62 9.89 -7.71
C GLY A 115 -9.82 10.45 -6.96
N ASN A 116 -11.00 9.90 -7.22
CA ASN A 116 -12.19 10.11 -6.42
C ASN A 116 -12.14 9.16 -5.22
N TYR A 117 -11.94 9.74 -4.04
CA TYR A 117 -11.68 9.01 -2.81
C TYR A 117 -12.87 9.13 -1.88
N TYR A 118 -13.83 8.21 -2.01
CA TYR A 118 -14.96 8.14 -1.09
C TYR A 118 -15.21 6.69 -0.62
N PRO A 119 -15.31 6.43 0.70
CA PRO A 119 -15.28 7.41 1.80
C PRO A 119 -13.87 7.80 2.30
N TYR A 120 -12.85 6.94 2.22
CA TYR A 120 -11.43 7.26 2.54
C TYR A 120 -10.51 6.26 1.85
N TYR A 121 -9.39 6.71 1.26
CA TYR A 121 -8.35 5.79 0.73
C TYR A 121 -6.96 6.36 0.86
N SER A 122 -5.99 5.46 1.01
CA SER A 122 -4.63 5.78 1.43
C SER A 122 -3.73 6.33 0.31
N PHE A 123 -4.19 6.44 -0.94
CA PHE A 123 -3.38 6.88 -2.10
C PHE A 123 -3.03 8.39 -2.14
N LYS A 124 -3.48 9.18 -1.16
CA LYS A 124 -3.25 10.63 -1.12
C LYS A 124 -1.88 11.01 -0.54
N GLU A 125 -1.35 10.19 0.35
CA GLU A 125 -0.13 10.51 1.09
C GLU A 125 0.53 9.21 1.56
N LEU A 126 1.28 8.58 0.66
CA LEU A 126 2.02 7.35 0.93
C LEU A 126 3.50 7.67 1.03
N TYR A 127 4.03 7.74 2.25
CA TYR A 127 5.45 7.97 2.43
C TYR A 127 6.27 6.80 1.89
N VAL A 128 7.27 7.09 1.06
CA VAL A 128 8.10 6.09 0.40
C VAL A 128 9.24 5.72 1.33
N ARG A 129 9.26 4.47 1.79
CA ARG A 129 10.41 3.91 2.49
C ARG A 129 11.49 3.45 1.52
N LYS A 130 11.08 2.79 0.44
CA LYS A 130 12.01 2.26 -0.56
C LYS A 130 11.37 2.19 -1.93
N ARG A 131 12.08 2.70 -2.93
CA ARG A 131 11.72 2.57 -4.34
C ARG A 131 12.46 1.37 -4.94
N HIS A 132 11.73 0.42 -5.50
CA HIS A 132 12.32 -0.69 -6.26
C HIS A 132 12.47 -0.32 -7.73
N ASP A 133 11.44 0.32 -8.28
CA ASP A 133 11.36 0.81 -9.66
C ASP A 133 10.27 1.89 -9.74
N ASN A 134 9.78 2.25 -10.93
CA ASN A 134 8.76 3.30 -11.09
C ASN A 134 7.32 2.80 -10.91
N CYS A 135 7.14 1.49 -10.71
CA CYS A 135 5.87 0.82 -10.55
C CYS A 135 5.69 0.22 -9.15
N ARG A 136 6.79 0.02 -8.39
CA ARG A 136 6.78 -0.69 -7.11
C ARG A 136 7.53 0.08 -6.01
N PHE A 137 6.82 0.35 -4.93
CA PHE A 137 7.30 1.14 -3.81
C PHE A 137 6.91 0.46 -2.50
N GLU A 138 7.85 0.35 -1.56
CA GLU A 138 7.53 0.11 -0.16
C GLU A 138 7.10 1.43 0.46
N VAL A 139 5.91 1.44 1.04
CA VAL A 139 5.25 2.66 1.52
C VAL A 139 4.75 2.48 2.95
N TYR A 140 4.58 3.59 3.64
CA TYR A 140 3.93 3.64 4.94
C TYR A 140 3.04 4.88 5.06
N TYR A 141 2.13 4.82 6.03
CA TYR A 141 1.29 5.92 6.45
C TYR A 141 1.39 6.06 7.96
N ASP A 142 1.60 7.29 8.43
CA ASP A 142 1.78 7.60 9.85
C ASP A 142 0.98 8.86 10.22
N LEU A 143 -0.03 8.68 11.05
CA LEU A 143 -0.73 9.75 11.77
C LEU A 143 0.03 10.06 13.05
N HIS A 144 0.89 11.07 13.01
CA HIS A 144 1.55 11.64 14.19
C HIS A 144 0.54 12.13 15.24
#